data_AF-A0A1M5QLJ8-F1
#
_entry.id   AF-A0A1M5QLJ8-F1
#
_cell.length_a   1.000
_cell.length_b   1.000
_cell.length_c   1.000
_cell.angle_alpha   90.00
_cell.angle_beta   90.00
_cell.angle_gamma   90.00
#
_symmetry.space_group_name_H-M   'P 1'
#
loop_
_entity.id
_entity.type
_entity.pdbx_description
1 polymer ?
#
loop_
_entity_poly.entity_id
_entity_poly.type
_entity_poly.pdbx_seq_one_letter_code
_entity_poly.pdbx_strand_id
1 'polypeptide(L)'
;MGFGRLIFMLGNLFTIQRWNNKPAIIKFSEADNAYTTLLISFFLKDRYEKKVEESVQWRLSRVLPKLVLSDISLELKERVERFSPDVWKKVREKAFNDLYKVIDKAFIKQITTDEQSVYDKFADVITSLFEAKVNGKLFDYEIPIEELNAKLEQIEIEEKEELLEISKIIFSIVLNMISMTRWNRVHRNIKTTVAGHSFIVVVVAYIISTLLSLSEEKKEEVIKRALLHDLPEAFTGDVITPTKKKSPELDNLVSLVEKEMFLDWISVNPSISYISDYLEFVINPFEGYLGKIVRAADHFAALLECSLEMFSGNKEDVFRDAFFDFKKKLKNFSELDLSEWIDEIEDLIF
;
A
#
# COMPACT_ATOMS: atom_id res chain seq x y z
N MET A 1 -2.46 10.28 -22.23
CA MET A 1 -2.69 9.66 -20.91
C MET A 1 -2.09 8.25 -20.93
N GLY A 2 -1.95 7.64 -19.75
CA GLY A 2 -1.29 6.33 -19.54
C GLY A 2 -1.49 5.81 -18.11
N PHE A 3 -2.55 6.28 -17.44
CA PHE A 3 -2.80 6.02 -16.03
C PHE A 3 -3.33 4.60 -15.81
N GLY A 4 -4.17 4.10 -16.70
CA GLY A 4 -4.63 2.71 -16.67
C GLY A 4 -3.45 1.76 -16.82
N ARG A 5 -2.54 2.05 -17.76
CA ARG A 5 -1.28 1.28 -17.92
C ARG A 5 -0.38 1.37 -16.70
N LEU A 6 -0.21 2.57 -16.11
CA LEU A 6 0.56 2.73 -14.86
C LEU A 6 -0.04 1.88 -13.74
N ILE A 7 -1.37 1.93 -13.56
CA ILE A 7 -2.06 1.17 -12.51
C ILE A 7 -1.95 -0.33 -12.77
N PHE A 8 -2.07 -0.77 -14.03
CA PHE A 8 -1.82 -2.17 -14.39
C PHE A 8 -0.40 -2.61 -14.00
N MET A 9 0.60 -1.77 -14.29
CA MET A 9 1.99 -2.03 -13.92
C MET A 9 2.19 -2.08 -12.40
N LEU A 10 1.43 -1.33 -11.58
CA LEU A 10 1.47 -1.45 -10.11
C LEU A 10 1.14 -2.86 -9.64
N GLY A 11 0.39 -3.64 -10.43
CA GLY A 11 0.16 -5.07 -10.16
C GLY A 11 1.42 -5.91 -10.03
N ASN A 12 2.54 -5.49 -10.64
CA ASN A 12 3.84 -6.15 -10.48
C ASN A 12 4.29 -6.18 -9.01
N LEU A 13 3.89 -5.21 -8.19
CA LEU A 13 4.27 -5.12 -6.78
C LEU A 13 3.72 -6.26 -5.93
N PHE A 14 2.62 -6.89 -6.36
CA PHE A 14 2.08 -8.10 -5.71
C PHE A 14 2.96 -9.32 -5.97
N THR A 15 3.67 -9.33 -7.09
CA THR A 15 4.47 -10.48 -7.53
C THR A 15 5.93 -10.39 -7.07
N ILE A 16 6.49 -9.18 -6.95
CA ILE A 16 7.86 -8.98 -6.49
C ILE A 16 7.93 -9.33 -5.00
N GLN A 17 8.69 -10.38 -4.69
CA GLN A 17 8.80 -10.92 -3.33
C GLN A 17 10.02 -10.33 -2.64
N ARG A 18 9.84 -9.88 -1.41
CA ARG A 18 10.95 -9.48 -0.55
C ARG A 18 11.67 -10.69 -0.01
N TRP A 19 12.98 -10.54 0.19
CA TRP A 19 13.85 -11.61 0.67
C TRP A 19 13.85 -12.84 -0.27
N ASN A 20 13.60 -12.65 -1.56
CA ASN A 20 13.49 -13.71 -2.58
C ASN A 20 14.71 -14.63 -2.71
N ASN A 21 15.87 -14.20 -2.22
CA ASN A 21 17.11 -14.98 -2.20
C ASN A 21 17.30 -15.81 -0.92
N LYS A 22 16.33 -15.80 0.00
CA LYS A 22 16.36 -16.55 1.27
C LYS A 22 15.04 -17.32 1.49
N PRO A 23 15.07 -18.48 2.17
CA PRO A 23 13.85 -19.10 2.67
C PRO A 23 13.11 -18.17 3.64
N ALA A 24 11.78 -18.14 3.59
CA ALA A 24 10.97 -17.23 4.40
C ALA A 24 9.73 -17.95 4.97
N ILE A 25 9.36 -17.61 6.21
CA ILE A 25 8.12 -18.08 6.85
C ILE A 25 6.93 -17.36 6.20
N ILE A 26 7.05 -16.04 6.07
CA ILE A 26 6.08 -15.18 5.40
C ILE A 26 6.76 -14.57 4.19
N LYS A 27 6.11 -14.72 3.03
CA LYS A 27 6.51 -14.09 1.79
C LYS A 27 5.83 -12.73 1.68
N PHE A 28 6.57 -11.68 2.02
CA PHE A 28 6.11 -10.30 1.88
C PHE A 28 6.27 -9.86 0.42
N SER A 29 5.23 -9.25 -0.15
CA SER A 29 5.34 -8.57 -1.45
C SER A 29 5.91 -7.16 -1.30
N GLU A 30 6.31 -6.54 -2.40
CA GLU A 30 6.67 -5.12 -2.40
C GLU A 30 5.48 -4.20 -2.08
N ALA A 31 4.26 -4.61 -2.45
CA ALA A 31 3.05 -3.89 -2.06
C ALA A 31 2.83 -3.94 -0.52
N ASP A 32 3.04 -5.11 0.11
CA ASP A 32 2.94 -5.25 1.57
C ASP A 32 3.92 -4.35 2.31
N ASN A 33 5.18 -4.35 1.86
CA ASN A 33 6.22 -3.51 2.45
C ASN A 33 5.92 -2.03 2.27
N ALA A 34 5.48 -1.62 1.07
CA ALA A 34 5.16 -0.24 0.78
C ALA A 34 3.98 0.25 1.64
N TYR A 35 2.94 -0.57 1.81
CA TYR A 35 1.84 -0.27 2.73
C TYR A 35 2.34 -0.13 4.17
N THR A 36 3.03 -1.16 4.68
CA THR A 36 3.46 -1.23 6.08
C THR A 36 4.35 -0.05 6.44
N THR A 37 5.31 0.28 5.57
CA THR A 37 6.19 1.43 5.79
C THR A 37 5.42 2.74 5.77
N LEU A 38 4.48 2.92 4.84
CA LEU A 38 3.71 4.15 4.74
C LEU A 38 2.78 4.32 5.96
N LEU A 39 2.15 3.24 6.44
CA LEU A 39 1.31 3.27 7.63
C LEU A 39 2.12 3.60 8.90
N ILE A 40 3.29 2.98 9.07
CA ILE A 40 4.21 3.34 10.17
C ILE A 40 4.63 4.80 10.04
N SER A 41 5.05 5.24 8.84
CA SER A 41 5.45 6.64 8.61
C SER A 41 4.33 7.62 8.96
N PHE A 42 3.09 7.32 8.56
CA PHE A 42 1.92 8.12 8.92
C PHE A 42 1.77 8.24 10.43
N PHE A 43 1.72 7.14 11.18
CA PHE A 43 1.50 7.19 12.62
C PHE A 43 2.64 7.94 13.32
N LEU A 44 3.89 7.68 12.94
CA LEU A 44 5.04 8.38 13.51
C LEU A 44 4.97 9.88 13.19
N LYS A 45 4.72 10.29 11.95
CA LYS A 45 4.66 11.71 11.56
C LYS A 45 3.44 12.41 12.11
N ASP A 46 2.30 11.73 12.27
CA ASP A 46 1.09 12.40 12.72
C ASP A 46 1.22 12.97 14.14
N ARG A 47 2.07 12.34 14.95
CA ARG A 47 2.47 12.81 16.26
C ARG A 47 3.27 14.13 16.24
N TYR A 48 4.07 14.39 15.20
CA TYR A 48 5.03 15.51 15.18
C TYR A 48 4.86 16.51 14.01
N GLU A 49 4.69 16.02 12.77
CA GLU A 49 4.74 16.83 11.53
C GLU A 49 3.40 16.87 10.75
N LYS A 50 2.46 15.96 11.04
CA LYS A 50 1.06 15.87 10.50
C LYS A 50 0.86 15.73 8.99
N LYS A 51 1.89 15.94 8.16
CA LYS A 51 1.83 15.79 6.69
C LYS A 51 2.31 14.42 6.21
N VAL A 52 1.49 13.75 5.42
CA VAL A 52 1.70 12.38 4.92
C VAL A 52 1.92 12.38 3.40
N GLU A 53 1.53 13.42 2.68
CA GLU A 53 1.70 13.51 1.22
C GLU A 53 3.16 13.30 0.81
N GLU A 54 4.10 13.96 1.47
CA GLU A 54 5.55 13.79 1.22
C GLU A 54 6.01 12.34 1.43
N SER A 55 5.44 11.64 2.42
CA SER A 55 5.73 10.22 2.67
C SER A 55 5.23 9.33 1.54
N VAL A 56 4.05 9.63 0.98
CA VAL A 56 3.52 8.95 -0.22
C VAL A 56 4.43 9.23 -1.42
N GLN A 57 4.77 10.48 -1.66
CA GLN A 57 5.63 10.89 -2.78
C GLN A 57 7.01 10.22 -2.71
N TRP A 58 7.61 10.18 -1.53
CA TRP A 58 8.88 9.51 -1.32
C TRP A 58 8.76 7.99 -1.52
N ARG A 59 7.69 7.38 -1.00
CA ARG A 59 7.43 5.94 -1.20
C ARG A 59 7.28 5.62 -2.69
N LEU A 60 6.55 6.45 -3.44
CA LEU A 60 6.39 6.32 -4.88
C LEU A 60 7.73 6.45 -5.63
N SER A 61 8.63 7.35 -5.23
CA SER A 61 9.95 7.47 -5.88
C SER A 61 10.78 6.19 -5.77
N ARG A 62 10.52 5.36 -4.74
CA ARG A 62 11.19 4.08 -4.52
C ARG A 62 10.48 2.90 -5.18
N VAL A 63 9.16 2.95 -5.26
CA VAL A 63 8.32 1.86 -5.77
C VAL A 63 8.22 1.90 -7.30
N LEU A 64 8.02 3.08 -7.89
CA LEU A 64 7.80 3.23 -9.33
C LEU A 64 8.92 2.62 -10.19
N PRO A 65 10.22 2.82 -9.90
CA PRO A 65 11.28 2.18 -10.68
C PRO A 65 11.19 0.64 -10.72
N LYS A 66 10.62 0.00 -9.68
CA LYS A 66 10.47 -1.46 -9.61
C LYS A 66 9.42 -1.99 -10.58
N LEU A 67 8.57 -1.13 -11.14
CA LEU A 67 7.54 -1.56 -12.09
C LEU A 67 8.12 -1.98 -13.45
N VAL A 68 9.31 -1.48 -13.79
CA VAL A 68 10.01 -1.77 -15.06
C VAL A 68 11.29 -2.57 -14.87
N LEU A 69 11.88 -2.55 -13.68
CA LEU A 69 13.07 -3.33 -13.36
C LEU A 69 12.67 -4.76 -13.00
N SER A 70 13.51 -5.72 -13.40
CA SER A 70 13.41 -7.08 -12.89
C SER A 70 13.64 -7.10 -11.37
N ASP A 71 13.13 -8.14 -10.71
CA ASP A 71 13.37 -8.35 -9.29
C ASP A 71 14.89 -8.47 -9.01
N ILE A 72 15.41 -7.55 -8.21
CA ILE A 72 16.80 -7.49 -7.77
C ILE A 72 16.77 -7.66 -6.26
N SER A 73 17.43 -8.71 -5.74
CA SER A 73 17.48 -8.93 -4.29
C SER A 73 18.06 -7.72 -3.58
N LEU A 74 17.55 -7.43 -2.38
CA LEU A 74 18.01 -6.28 -1.58
C LEU A 74 19.53 -6.32 -1.37
N GLU A 75 20.07 -7.50 -1.08
CA GLU A 75 21.51 -7.71 -0.88
C GLU A 75 22.34 -7.36 -2.12
N LEU A 76 21.88 -7.74 -3.32
CA LEU A 76 22.55 -7.39 -4.57
C LEU A 76 22.49 -5.88 -4.80
N LYS A 77 21.31 -5.27 -4.62
CA LYS A 77 21.12 -3.83 -4.77
C LYS A 77 22.08 -3.06 -3.84
N GLU A 78 22.12 -3.42 -2.56
CA GLU A 78 22.97 -2.73 -1.58
C GLU A 78 24.46 -2.86 -1.88
N ARG A 79 24.89 -4.03 -2.37
CA ARG A 79 26.28 -4.22 -2.82
C ARG A 79 26.58 -3.40 -4.07
N VAL A 80 25.68 -3.34 -5.04
CA VAL A 80 25.84 -2.52 -6.25
C VAL A 80 25.90 -1.04 -5.90
N GLU A 81 25.02 -0.56 -5.02
CA GLU A 81 25.05 0.83 -4.52
C GLU A 81 26.37 1.13 -3.78
N ARG A 82 26.88 0.19 -2.97
CA ARG A 82 28.16 0.34 -2.26
C ARG A 82 29.36 0.36 -3.20
N PHE A 83 29.39 -0.51 -4.21
CA PHE A 83 30.50 -0.61 -5.16
C PHE A 83 30.49 0.52 -6.19
N SER A 84 29.32 0.96 -6.64
CA SER A 84 29.18 2.03 -7.62
C SER A 84 27.83 2.74 -7.50
N PRO A 85 27.74 3.78 -6.65
CA PRO A 85 26.54 4.59 -6.49
C PRO A 85 26.06 5.19 -7.83
N ASP A 86 27.00 5.60 -8.69
CA ASP A 86 26.71 6.19 -9.99
C ASP A 86 26.01 5.21 -10.96
N VAL A 87 26.38 3.92 -10.91
CA VAL A 87 25.75 2.90 -11.76
C VAL A 87 24.30 2.70 -11.33
N TRP A 88 24.05 2.61 -10.03
CA TRP A 88 22.68 2.45 -9.54
C TRP A 88 21.81 3.68 -9.85
N LYS A 89 22.36 4.89 -9.71
CA LYS A 89 21.69 6.12 -10.11
C LYS A 89 21.27 6.08 -11.59
N LYS A 90 22.16 5.63 -12.48
CA LYS A 90 21.85 5.46 -13.92
C LYS A 90 20.77 4.42 -14.17
N VAL A 91 20.76 3.31 -13.42
CA VAL A 91 19.70 2.29 -13.52
C VAL A 91 18.34 2.89 -13.13
N ARG A 92 18.29 3.65 -12.02
CA ARG A 92 17.08 4.33 -11.57
C ARG A 92 16.59 5.36 -12.58
N GLU A 93 17.49 6.18 -13.10
CA GLU A 93 17.17 7.18 -14.14
C GLU A 93 16.61 6.50 -15.40
N LYS A 94 17.21 5.39 -15.82
CA LYS A 94 16.72 4.61 -16.98
C LYS A 94 15.33 4.03 -16.72
N ALA A 95 15.08 3.50 -15.51
CA ALA A 95 13.77 2.99 -15.13
C ALA A 95 12.69 4.10 -15.18
N PHE A 96 12.99 5.29 -14.67
CA PHE A 96 12.09 6.44 -14.81
C PHE A 96 11.90 6.86 -16.26
N ASN A 97 12.95 6.86 -17.08
CA ASN A 97 12.83 7.15 -18.51
C ASN A 97 11.93 6.14 -19.25
N ASP A 98 11.93 4.88 -18.84
CA ASP A 98 11.02 3.87 -19.38
C ASP A 98 9.57 4.10 -18.91
N LEU A 99 9.35 4.49 -17.65
CA LEU A 99 8.03 4.91 -17.16
C LEU A 99 7.50 6.15 -17.89
N TYR A 100 8.36 7.11 -18.23
CA TYR A 100 7.95 8.32 -18.96
C TYR A 100 7.46 8.05 -20.39
N LYS A 101 7.69 6.83 -20.92
CA LYS A 101 7.10 6.39 -22.19
C LYS A 101 5.64 5.94 -22.03
N VAL A 102 5.24 5.60 -20.80
CA VAL A 102 3.89 5.14 -20.46
C VAL A 102 3.06 6.31 -19.97
N ILE A 103 3.59 7.12 -19.05
CA ILE A 103 2.86 8.20 -18.39
C ILE A 103 3.65 9.50 -18.40
N ASP A 104 2.92 10.62 -18.34
CA ASP A 104 3.51 11.95 -18.43
C ASP A 104 4.59 12.20 -17.36
N LYS A 105 5.73 12.73 -17.82
CA LYS A 105 6.90 13.00 -16.97
C LYS A 105 6.63 14.08 -15.93
N ALA A 106 5.88 15.12 -16.28
CA ALA A 106 5.58 16.20 -15.34
C ALA A 106 4.69 15.68 -14.22
N PHE A 107 3.71 14.82 -14.55
CA PHE A 107 2.88 14.17 -13.55
C PHE A 107 3.70 13.28 -12.60
N ILE A 108 4.56 12.39 -13.11
CA ILE A 108 5.41 11.56 -12.23
C ILE A 108 6.26 12.41 -11.31
N LYS A 109 6.88 13.49 -11.83
CA LYS A 109 7.66 14.42 -11.00
C LYS A 109 6.83 15.13 -9.93
N GLN A 110 5.54 15.37 -10.19
CA GLN A 110 4.63 15.99 -9.22
C GLN A 110 4.28 15.04 -8.07
N ILE A 111 4.19 13.74 -8.33
CA ILE A 111 3.80 12.72 -7.32
C ILE A 111 4.99 11.98 -6.71
N THR A 112 6.22 12.42 -6.96
CA THR A 112 7.42 11.80 -6.38
C THR A 112 8.37 12.84 -5.82
N THR A 113 9.04 12.50 -4.72
CA THR A 113 10.15 13.29 -4.18
C THR A 113 11.31 12.39 -3.79
N ASP A 114 12.52 12.92 -3.87
CA ASP A 114 13.73 12.29 -3.29
C ASP A 114 13.95 12.76 -1.84
N GLU A 115 13.20 13.76 -1.38
CA GLU A 115 13.21 14.22 0.00
C GLU A 115 12.51 13.19 0.90
N GLN A 116 13.07 12.94 2.07
CA GLN A 116 12.51 12.03 3.05
C GLN A 116 12.67 12.62 4.44
N SER A 117 11.63 12.49 5.26
CA SER A 117 11.76 12.81 6.68
C SER A 117 12.59 11.75 7.41
N VAL A 118 13.03 12.09 8.61
CA VAL A 118 13.69 11.12 9.51
C VAL A 118 12.75 9.96 9.88
N TYR A 119 11.44 10.24 10.03
CA TYR A 119 10.41 9.26 10.32
C TYR A 119 10.20 8.28 9.16
N ASP A 120 10.21 8.78 7.91
CA ASP A 120 10.10 7.96 6.71
C ASP A 120 11.29 6.98 6.59
N LYS A 121 12.50 7.49 6.86
CA LYS A 121 13.72 6.66 6.87
C LYS A 121 13.66 5.61 7.98
N PHE A 122 13.23 6.00 9.17
CA PHE A 122 13.06 5.11 10.31
C PHE A 122 12.05 4.00 10.00
N ALA A 123 10.88 4.37 9.47
CA ALA A 123 9.81 3.44 9.10
C ALA A 123 10.26 2.41 8.05
N ASP A 124 11.06 2.81 7.07
CA ASP A 124 11.57 1.92 6.02
C ASP A 124 12.56 0.88 6.55
N VAL A 125 13.49 1.32 7.40
CA VAL A 125 14.47 0.42 8.04
C VAL A 125 13.76 -0.49 9.05
N ILE A 126 12.85 0.03 9.87
CA ILE A 126 12.17 -0.76 10.89
C ILE A 126 11.22 -1.79 10.29
N THR A 127 10.51 -1.45 9.21
CA THR A 127 9.67 -2.41 8.46
C THR A 127 10.52 -3.58 7.98
N SER A 128 11.64 -3.28 7.31
CA SER A 128 12.57 -4.31 6.82
C SER A 128 13.15 -5.15 7.98
N LEU A 129 13.45 -4.53 9.12
CA LEU A 129 13.95 -5.22 10.31
C LEU A 129 12.90 -6.17 10.89
N PHE A 130 11.63 -5.77 10.94
CA PHE A 130 10.58 -6.64 11.44
C PHE A 130 10.28 -7.81 10.49
N GLU A 131 10.28 -7.60 9.17
CA GLU A 131 10.20 -8.69 8.19
C GLU A 131 11.34 -9.71 8.39
N ALA A 132 12.57 -9.22 8.53
CA ALA A 132 13.75 -10.05 8.78
C ALA A 132 13.65 -10.79 10.11
N LYS A 133 13.17 -10.15 11.18
CA LYS A 133 12.95 -10.79 12.49
C LYS A 133 11.85 -11.85 12.46
N VAL A 134 10.79 -11.64 11.70
CA VAL A 134 9.73 -12.66 11.53
C VAL A 134 10.32 -13.90 10.87
N ASN A 135 11.00 -13.74 9.74
CA ASN A 135 11.59 -14.88 9.02
C ASN A 135 12.80 -15.50 9.76
N GLY A 136 13.53 -14.69 10.52
CA GLY A 136 14.64 -15.08 11.39
C GLY A 136 14.26 -15.97 12.57
N LYS A 137 12.96 -16.16 12.85
CA LYS A 137 12.48 -17.14 13.84
C LYS A 137 12.76 -18.59 13.43
N LEU A 138 12.90 -18.86 12.13
CA LEU A 138 13.11 -20.22 11.60
C LEU A 138 14.32 -20.31 10.66
N PHE A 139 14.62 -19.26 9.90
CA PHE A 139 15.66 -19.26 8.89
C PHE A 139 16.81 -18.32 9.25
N ASP A 140 17.96 -18.49 8.62
CA ASP A 140 19.14 -17.64 8.87
C ASP A 140 18.98 -16.23 8.26
N TYR A 141 18.67 -15.28 9.16
CA TYR A 141 18.59 -13.84 8.93
C TYR A 141 19.57 -13.05 9.82
N GLU A 142 20.59 -13.69 10.41
CA GLU A 142 21.50 -13.02 11.34
C GLU A 142 22.16 -11.78 10.73
N ILE A 143 22.76 -11.95 9.54
CA ILE A 143 23.43 -10.85 8.82
C ILE A 143 22.46 -9.72 8.44
N PRO A 144 21.31 -9.97 7.76
CA PRO A 144 20.33 -8.91 7.50
C PRO A 144 19.87 -8.16 8.74
N ILE A 145 19.64 -8.87 9.85
CA ILE A 145 19.21 -8.27 11.11
C ILE A 145 20.30 -7.37 11.68
N GLU A 146 21.56 -7.82 11.69
CA GLU A 146 22.71 -7.02 12.13
C GLU A 146 22.87 -5.75 11.28
N GLU A 147 22.85 -5.86 9.96
CA GLU A 147 22.97 -4.72 9.04
C GLU A 147 21.82 -3.71 9.21
N LEU A 148 20.59 -4.19 9.41
CA LEU A 148 19.43 -3.33 9.63
C LEU A 148 19.45 -2.66 11.01
N ASN A 149 19.91 -3.34 12.06
CA ASN A 149 20.12 -2.72 13.37
C ASN A 149 21.19 -1.62 13.29
N ALA A 150 22.31 -1.87 12.60
CA ALA A 150 23.36 -0.86 12.39
C ALA A 150 22.83 0.37 11.63
N LYS A 151 22.01 0.16 10.57
CA LYS A 151 21.33 1.27 9.87
C LYS A 151 20.39 2.03 10.79
N LEU A 152 19.65 1.33 11.65
CA LEU A 152 18.72 1.94 12.60
C LEU A 152 19.46 2.78 13.66
N GLU A 153 20.63 2.33 14.12
CA GLU A 153 21.51 3.06 15.04
C GLU A 153 22.05 4.36 14.45
N GLN A 154 22.32 4.39 13.15
CA GLN A 154 22.77 5.59 12.43
C GLN A 154 21.68 6.64 12.19
N ILE A 155 20.41 6.34 12.51
CA ILE A 155 19.32 7.30 12.39
C ILE A 155 19.24 8.11 13.69
N GLU A 156 19.67 9.36 13.62
CA GLU A 156 19.51 10.34 14.68
C GLU A 156 18.05 10.78 14.74
N ILE A 157 17.30 10.27 15.72
CA ILE A 157 15.89 10.58 15.93
C ILE A 157 15.60 10.63 17.43
N GLU A 158 14.84 11.62 17.85
CA GLU A 158 14.40 11.76 19.24
C GLU A 158 13.36 10.67 19.59
N GLU A 159 13.24 10.35 20.88
CA GLU A 159 12.21 9.41 21.40
C GLU A 159 12.22 8.03 20.73
N LYS A 160 13.38 7.57 20.25
CA LYS A 160 13.55 6.32 19.47
C LYS A 160 12.90 5.09 20.09
N GLU A 161 12.90 4.97 21.42
CA GLU A 161 12.26 3.85 22.12
C GLU A 161 10.74 3.87 21.96
N GLU A 162 10.10 5.04 22.08
CA GLU A 162 8.66 5.21 21.86
C GLU A 162 8.30 4.96 20.39
N LEU A 163 9.07 5.50 19.45
CA LEU A 163 8.86 5.26 18.01
C LEU A 163 8.98 3.77 17.66
N LEU A 164 9.91 3.06 18.31
CA LEU A 164 10.06 1.62 18.16
C LEU A 164 8.85 0.86 18.73
N GLU A 165 8.30 1.29 19.87
CA GLU A 165 7.08 0.73 20.46
C GLU A 165 5.88 0.91 19.52
N ILE A 166 5.62 2.14 19.07
CA ILE A 166 4.56 2.46 18.11
C ILE A 166 4.70 1.61 16.85
N SER A 167 5.93 1.52 16.30
CA SER A 167 6.21 0.73 15.10
C SER A 167 5.91 -0.76 15.30
N LYS A 168 6.22 -1.33 16.48
CA LYS A 168 5.90 -2.74 16.79
C LYS A 168 4.39 -2.98 16.85
N ILE A 169 3.65 -2.07 17.48
CA ILE A 169 2.19 -2.14 17.61
C ILE A 169 1.54 -2.14 16.22
N ILE A 170 1.96 -1.21 15.35
CA ILE A 170 1.45 -1.09 13.98
C ILE A 170 1.86 -2.30 13.14
N PHE A 171 3.12 -2.72 13.21
CA PHE A 171 3.57 -3.88 12.44
C PHE A 171 2.79 -5.15 12.82
N SER A 172 2.47 -5.31 14.12
CA SER A 172 1.66 -6.45 14.57
C SER A 172 0.27 -6.47 13.95
N ILE A 173 -0.40 -5.33 13.82
CA ILE A 173 -1.74 -5.30 13.21
C ILE A 173 -1.66 -5.45 11.69
N VAL A 174 -0.63 -4.89 11.04
CA VAL A 174 -0.41 -5.07 9.59
C VAL A 174 -0.04 -6.51 9.23
N LEU A 175 0.65 -7.25 10.11
CA LEU A 175 0.87 -8.69 9.90
C LEU A 175 -0.44 -9.48 9.75
N ASN A 176 -1.52 -9.07 10.44
CA ASN A 176 -2.84 -9.67 10.21
C ASN A 176 -3.32 -9.36 8.79
N MET A 177 -3.20 -8.11 8.33
CA MET A 177 -3.56 -7.69 6.96
C MET A 177 -2.76 -8.41 5.88
N ILE A 178 -1.48 -8.70 6.13
CA ILE A 178 -0.62 -9.47 5.22
C ILE A 178 -1.03 -10.94 5.20
N SER A 179 -1.50 -11.49 6.32
CA SER A 179 -1.94 -12.89 6.40
C SER A 179 -3.26 -13.15 5.67
N MET A 180 -4.07 -12.12 5.46
CA MET A 180 -5.37 -12.21 4.80
C MET A 180 -5.22 -12.04 3.29
N THR A 181 -5.50 -13.10 2.54
CA THR A 181 -5.56 -13.05 1.08
C THR A 181 -6.98 -12.70 0.63
N ARG A 182 -7.11 -11.69 -0.21
CA ARG A 182 -8.39 -11.27 -0.80
C ARG A 182 -8.88 -12.28 -1.83
N TRP A 183 -10.20 -12.33 -2.02
CA TRP A 183 -10.89 -13.30 -2.89
C TRP A 183 -10.65 -14.77 -2.47
N ASN A 184 -10.60 -15.01 -1.16
CA ASN A 184 -10.24 -16.30 -0.54
C ASN A 184 -11.12 -17.52 -0.89
N ARG A 185 -12.22 -17.33 -1.65
CA ARG A 185 -13.10 -18.42 -2.10
C ARG A 185 -12.81 -18.91 -3.52
N VAL A 186 -11.87 -18.27 -4.23
CA VAL A 186 -11.55 -18.56 -5.63
C VAL A 186 -10.05 -18.77 -5.76
N HIS A 187 -9.62 -19.67 -6.64
CA HIS A 187 -8.19 -19.82 -6.93
C HIS A 187 -7.66 -18.57 -7.62
N ARG A 188 -6.45 -18.17 -7.24
CA ARG A 188 -5.78 -16.97 -7.74
C ARG A 188 -4.38 -17.28 -8.23
N ASN A 189 -4.09 -16.84 -9.44
CA ASN A 189 -2.75 -16.88 -10.01
C ASN A 189 -1.86 -15.81 -9.37
N ILE A 190 -2.41 -14.61 -9.15
CA ILE A 190 -1.72 -13.47 -8.53
C ILE A 190 -2.45 -13.12 -7.23
N LYS A 191 -1.96 -13.69 -6.13
CA LYS A 191 -2.53 -13.43 -4.80
C LYS A 191 -2.26 -12.00 -4.37
N THR A 192 -3.30 -11.35 -3.83
CA THR A 192 -3.17 -10.05 -3.16
C THR A 192 -3.61 -10.17 -1.72
N THR A 193 -2.86 -9.54 -0.84
CA THR A 193 -3.16 -9.38 0.59
C THR A 193 -4.05 -8.16 0.80
N VAL A 194 -4.66 -8.03 1.98
CA VAL A 194 -5.37 -6.79 2.34
C VAL A 194 -4.39 -5.61 2.37
N ALA A 195 -3.21 -5.78 2.99
CA ALA A 195 -2.17 -4.74 3.02
C ALA A 195 -1.73 -4.28 1.62
N GLY A 196 -1.47 -5.22 0.71
CA GLY A 196 -1.08 -4.93 -0.66
C GLY A 196 -2.18 -4.18 -1.43
N HIS A 197 -3.44 -4.62 -1.30
CA HIS A 197 -4.59 -3.90 -1.86
C HIS A 197 -4.67 -2.48 -1.32
N SER A 198 -4.55 -2.30 0.00
CA SER A 198 -4.63 -0.99 0.63
C SER A 198 -3.56 -0.03 0.12
N PHE A 199 -2.34 -0.50 -0.18
CA PHE A 199 -1.33 0.34 -0.83
C PHE A 199 -1.78 0.84 -2.20
N ILE A 200 -2.35 -0.03 -3.03
CA ILE A 200 -2.86 0.39 -4.36
C ILE A 200 -3.98 1.40 -4.21
N VAL A 201 -4.90 1.22 -3.25
CA VAL A 201 -5.98 2.20 -2.98
C VAL A 201 -5.40 3.56 -2.63
N VAL A 202 -4.37 3.63 -1.77
CA VAL A 202 -3.70 4.89 -1.42
C VAL A 202 -3.09 5.56 -2.66
N VAL A 203 -2.37 4.80 -3.49
CA VAL A 203 -1.73 5.33 -4.70
C VAL A 203 -2.77 5.87 -5.68
N VAL A 204 -3.84 5.11 -5.96
CA VAL A 204 -4.88 5.53 -6.90
C VAL A 204 -5.65 6.74 -6.35
N ALA A 205 -6.00 6.76 -5.07
CA ALA A 205 -6.66 7.90 -4.43
C ALA A 205 -5.79 9.17 -4.49
N TYR A 206 -4.48 9.02 -4.27
CA TYR A 206 -3.53 10.13 -4.38
C TYR A 206 -3.41 10.65 -5.83
N ILE A 207 -3.37 9.76 -6.83
CA ILE A 207 -3.38 10.16 -8.25
C ILE A 207 -4.67 10.94 -8.58
N ILE A 208 -5.84 10.41 -8.21
CA ILE A 208 -7.13 11.06 -8.50
C ILE A 208 -7.19 12.43 -7.83
N SER A 209 -6.85 12.53 -6.53
CA SER A 209 -6.85 13.81 -5.81
C SER A 209 -5.88 14.84 -6.40
N THR A 210 -4.73 14.39 -6.91
CA THR A 210 -3.76 15.25 -7.61
C THR A 210 -4.31 15.77 -8.93
N LEU A 211 -4.96 14.91 -9.72
CA LEU A 211 -5.58 15.30 -11.00
C LEU A 211 -6.78 16.23 -10.82
N LEU A 212 -7.55 16.03 -9.75
CA LEU A 212 -8.61 16.95 -9.34
C LEU A 212 -8.08 18.28 -8.80
N SER A 213 -6.75 18.47 -8.72
CA SER A 213 -6.10 19.67 -8.21
C SER A 213 -6.63 20.07 -6.82
N LEU A 214 -6.86 19.08 -5.96
CA LEU A 214 -7.34 19.34 -4.61
C LEU A 214 -6.28 20.11 -3.80
N SER A 215 -6.76 20.89 -2.83
CA SER A 215 -5.88 21.56 -1.86
C SER A 215 -5.07 20.52 -1.08
N GLU A 216 -3.90 20.94 -0.57
CA GLU A 216 -3.01 20.12 0.25
C GLU A 216 -3.77 19.42 1.40
N GLU A 217 -4.56 20.17 2.16
CA GLU A 217 -5.39 19.64 3.25
C GLU A 217 -6.35 18.52 2.80
N LYS A 218 -6.98 18.68 1.62
CA LYS A 218 -7.90 17.66 1.08
C LYS A 218 -7.15 16.42 0.59
N LYS A 219 -5.95 16.59 0.02
CA LYS A 219 -5.09 15.47 -0.38
C LYS A 219 -4.63 14.68 0.83
N GLU A 220 -4.21 15.36 1.89
CA GLU A 220 -3.86 14.75 3.19
C GLU A 220 -5.01 13.91 3.74
N GLU A 221 -6.23 14.46 3.76
CA GLU A 221 -7.41 13.71 4.23
C GLU A 221 -7.72 12.49 3.33
N VAL A 222 -7.64 12.62 2.00
CA VAL A 222 -7.84 11.50 1.07
C VAL A 222 -6.81 10.38 1.32
N ILE A 223 -5.53 10.74 1.52
CA ILE A 223 -4.46 9.78 1.82
C ILE A 223 -4.74 9.07 3.15
N LYS A 224 -5.08 9.81 4.22
CA LYS A 224 -5.34 9.24 5.55
C LYS A 224 -6.57 8.31 5.53
N ARG A 225 -7.66 8.71 4.85
CA ARG A 225 -8.82 7.84 4.64
C ARG A 225 -8.47 6.57 3.87
N ALA A 226 -7.70 6.69 2.78
CA ALA A 226 -7.28 5.54 1.99
C ALA A 226 -6.32 4.61 2.76
N LEU A 227 -5.43 5.14 3.60
CA LEU A 227 -4.54 4.33 4.43
C LEU A 227 -5.30 3.46 5.45
N LEU A 228 -6.40 4.00 5.98
CA LEU A 228 -7.12 3.42 7.11
C LEU A 228 -8.38 2.62 6.72
N HIS A 229 -8.82 2.68 5.45
CA HIS A 229 -10.13 2.15 5.06
C HIS A 229 -10.35 0.65 5.36
N ASP A 230 -9.29 -0.16 5.23
CA ASP A 230 -9.32 -1.61 5.51
C ASP A 230 -8.61 -1.97 6.82
N LEU A 231 -8.14 -0.99 7.61
CA LEU A 231 -7.57 -1.25 8.93
C LEU A 231 -8.54 -2.03 9.84
N PRO A 232 -9.86 -1.81 9.83
CA PRO A 232 -10.82 -2.63 10.56
C PRO A 232 -10.70 -4.14 10.30
N GLU A 233 -10.41 -4.54 9.07
CA GLU A 233 -10.32 -5.95 8.68
C GLU A 233 -9.19 -6.67 9.41
N ALA A 234 -8.16 -5.94 9.84
CA ALA A 234 -7.05 -6.49 10.61
C ALA A 234 -7.48 -7.06 11.98
N PHE A 235 -8.63 -6.63 12.49
CA PHE A 235 -9.21 -7.09 13.75
C PHE A 235 -10.25 -8.20 13.55
N THR A 236 -11.15 -8.05 12.58
CA THR A 236 -12.30 -8.94 12.37
C THR A 236 -12.06 -10.04 11.34
N GLY A 237 -11.02 -9.91 10.51
CA GLY A 237 -10.83 -10.71 9.31
C GLY A 237 -11.49 -10.08 8.08
N ASP A 238 -11.02 -10.44 6.87
CA ASP A 238 -11.68 -10.09 5.60
C ASP A 238 -13.03 -10.81 5.48
N VAL A 239 -14.08 -10.18 6.01
CA VAL A 239 -15.47 -10.60 5.82
C VAL A 239 -15.93 -10.15 4.44
N ILE A 240 -15.80 -11.05 3.46
CA ILE A 240 -16.13 -10.75 2.07
C ILE A 240 -17.51 -10.11 1.87
N THR A 241 -17.60 -9.18 0.91
CA THR A 241 -18.80 -8.37 0.62
C THR A 241 -20.11 -9.17 0.49
N PRO A 242 -20.15 -10.36 -0.17
CA PRO A 242 -21.38 -11.15 -0.26
C PRO A 242 -21.89 -11.64 1.10
N THR A 243 -21.02 -11.76 2.10
CA THR A 243 -21.39 -12.13 3.48
C THR A 243 -21.94 -10.91 4.23
N LYS A 244 -21.26 -9.76 4.16
CA LYS A 244 -21.72 -8.50 4.78
C LYS A 244 -23.13 -8.11 4.27
N LYS A 245 -23.39 -8.28 2.97
CA LYS A 245 -24.67 -7.92 2.33
C LYS A 245 -25.82 -8.92 2.49
N LYS A 246 -25.66 -10.03 3.24
CA LYS A 246 -26.75 -10.99 3.45
C LYS A 246 -27.91 -10.42 4.27
N SER A 247 -27.62 -9.46 5.15
CA SER A 247 -28.61 -8.80 6.00
C SER A 247 -28.06 -7.43 6.42
N PRO A 248 -28.84 -6.34 6.29
CA PRO A 248 -28.44 -5.02 6.79
C PRO A 248 -28.11 -5.03 8.29
N GLU A 249 -28.76 -5.89 9.07
CA GLU A 249 -28.49 -6.08 10.49
C GLU A 249 -27.09 -6.66 10.74
N LEU A 250 -26.65 -7.62 9.92
CA LEU A 250 -25.30 -8.18 10.01
C LEU A 250 -24.24 -7.14 9.65
N ASP A 251 -24.47 -6.36 8.58
CA ASP A 251 -23.55 -5.29 8.16
C ASP A 251 -23.36 -4.25 9.28
N ASN A 252 -24.46 -3.77 9.86
CA ASN A 252 -24.42 -2.84 10.99
C ASN A 252 -23.72 -3.42 12.23
N LEU A 253 -23.94 -4.72 12.52
CA LEU A 253 -23.30 -5.38 13.65
C LEU A 253 -21.79 -5.54 13.43
N VAL A 254 -21.37 -5.89 12.21
CA VAL A 254 -19.95 -5.98 11.87
C VAL A 254 -19.27 -4.63 12.03
N SER A 255 -19.87 -3.54 11.52
CA SER A 255 -19.33 -2.18 11.69
C SER A 255 -19.24 -1.76 13.16
N LEU A 256 -20.18 -2.18 14.01
CA LEU A 256 -20.14 -1.92 15.44
C LEU A 256 -18.98 -2.68 16.12
N VAL A 257 -18.78 -3.95 15.77
CA VAL A 257 -17.70 -4.79 16.30
C VAL A 257 -16.34 -4.27 15.84
N GLU A 258 -16.20 -3.91 14.56
CA GLU A 258 -14.99 -3.28 14.00
C GLU A 258 -14.61 -2.02 14.79
N LYS A 259 -15.60 -1.19 15.14
CA LYS A 259 -15.41 -0.01 15.98
C LYS A 259 -14.94 -0.34 17.39
N GLU A 260 -15.60 -1.29 18.04
CA GLU A 260 -15.27 -1.70 19.41
C GLU A 260 -13.84 -2.25 19.47
N MET A 261 -13.48 -3.15 18.55
CA MET A 261 -12.14 -3.75 18.50
C MET A 261 -11.04 -2.71 18.22
N PHE A 262 -11.29 -1.72 17.38
CA PHE A 262 -10.34 -0.64 17.13
C PHE A 262 -10.13 0.24 18.38
N LEU A 263 -11.21 0.59 19.09
CA LEU A 263 -11.12 1.36 20.33
C LEU A 263 -10.44 0.56 21.46
N ASP A 264 -10.73 -0.73 21.55
CA ASP A 264 -10.06 -1.63 22.49
C ASP A 264 -8.56 -1.72 22.20
N TRP A 265 -8.18 -1.86 20.93
CA TRP A 265 -6.78 -1.85 20.51
C TRP A 265 -6.06 -0.56 20.89
N ILE A 266 -6.70 0.60 20.75
CA ILE A 266 -6.15 1.87 21.20
C ILE A 266 -6.04 1.91 22.73
N SER A 267 -7.07 1.44 23.44
CA SER A 267 -7.13 1.49 24.90
C SER A 267 -6.00 0.71 25.58
N VAL A 268 -5.60 -0.42 25.00
CA VAL A 268 -4.51 -1.27 25.53
C VAL A 268 -3.13 -0.81 25.07
N ASN A 269 -3.05 0.16 24.14
CA ASN A 269 -1.80 0.71 23.61
C ASN A 269 -1.77 2.25 23.74
N PRO A 270 -1.46 2.81 24.93
CA PRO A 270 -1.50 4.25 25.17
C PRO A 270 -0.60 5.08 24.24
N SER A 271 0.51 4.50 23.78
CA SER A 271 1.46 5.12 22.84
C SER A 271 0.85 5.45 21.47
N ILE A 272 -0.31 4.89 21.11
CA ILE A 272 -1.05 5.20 19.87
C ILE A 272 -2.41 5.87 20.14
N SER A 273 -2.66 6.36 21.36
CA SER A 273 -3.95 6.95 21.76
C SER A 273 -4.43 8.11 20.87
N TYR A 274 -3.51 8.92 20.33
CA TYR A 274 -3.81 10.01 19.41
C TYR A 274 -4.46 9.55 18.09
N ILE A 275 -4.31 8.28 17.73
CA ILE A 275 -4.92 7.72 16.51
C ILE A 275 -6.45 7.63 16.62
N SER A 276 -7.01 7.76 17.84
CA SER A 276 -8.45 7.86 18.05
C SER A 276 -9.08 9.06 17.33
N ASP A 277 -8.32 10.10 17.01
CA ASP A 277 -8.76 11.25 16.20
C ASP A 277 -9.18 10.82 14.78
N TYR A 278 -8.68 9.67 14.29
CA TYR A 278 -8.99 9.11 12.97
C TYR A 278 -10.10 8.07 12.97
N LEU A 279 -10.85 7.93 14.08
CA LEU A 279 -11.95 6.97 14.17
C LEU A 279 -12.92 7.08 12.99
N GLU A 280 -13.26 8.29 12.56
CA GLU A 280 -14.18 8.48 11.43
C GLU A 280 -13.61 7.96 10.11
N PHE A 281 -12.28 8.03 9.92
CA PHE A 281 -11.62 7.51 8.72
C PHE A 281 -11.54 5.99 8.71
N VAL A 282 -11.56 5.38 9.89
CA VAL A 282 -11.56 3.93 10.08
C VAL A 282 -12.97 3.36 9.88
N ILE A 283 -13.99 4.00 10.45
CA ILE A 283 -15.38 3.49 10.39
C ILE A 283 -16.10 3.89 9.10
N ASN A 284 -15.89 5.13 8.65
CA ASN A 284 -16.59 5.72 7.50
C ASN A 284 -15.61 6.30 6.46
N PRO A 285 -14.64 5.52 5.97
CA PRO A 285 -13.61 6.00 5.04
C PRO A 285 -14.20 6.61 3.76
N PHE A 286 -15.35 6.08 3.34
CA PHE A 286 -15.99 6.39 2.07
C PHE A 286 -17.08 7.47 2.13
N GLU A 287 -17.33 8.07 3.30
CA GLU A 287 -18.35 9.10 3.45
C GLU A 287 -17.91 10.47 2.93
N GLY A 288 -18.89 11.23 2.42
CA GLY A 288 -18.68 12.58 1.90
C GLY A 288 -17.92 12.64 0.56
N TYR A 289 -17.58 13.88 0.14
CA TYR A 289 -16.94 14.12 -1.15
C TYR A 289 -15.57 13.41 -1.29
N LEU A 290 -14.72 13.52 -0.26
CA LEU A 290 -13.39 12.90 -0.28
C LEU A 290 -13.48 11.37 -0.18
N GLY A 291 -14.45 10.85 0.58
CA GLY A 291 -14.69 9.42 0.66
C GLY A 291 -15.13 8.78 -0.67
N LYS A 292 -15.82 9.52 -1.55
CA LYS A 292 -16.12 9.05 -2.91
C LYS A 292 -14.85 8.80 -3.73
N ILE A 293 -13.81 9.62 -3.56
CA ILE A 293 -12.51 9.44 -4.22
C ILE A 293 -11.86 8.14 -3.74
N VAL A 294 -11.86 7.91 -2.43
CA VAL A 294 -11.33 6.68 -1.82
C VAL A 294 -12.12 5.45 -2.30
N ARG A 295 -13.45 5.57 -2.41
CA ARG A 295 -14.31 4.48 -2.94
C ARG A 295 -14.04 4.19 -4.41
N ALA A 296 -13.82 5.22 -5.22
CA ALA A 296 -13.42 5.05 -6.61
C ALA A 296 -12.05 4.35 -6.70
N ALA A 297 -11.08 4.74 -5.86
CA ALA A 297 -9.78 4.10 -5.79
C ALA A 297 -9.86 2.62 -5.36
N ASP A 298 -10.68 2.30 -4.35
CA ASP A 298 -10.96 0.91 -3.93
C ASP A 298 -11.55 0.06 -5.06
N HIS A 299 -12.56 0.58 -5.75
CA HIS A 299 -13.15 -0.09 -6.92
C HIS A 299 -12.14 -0.28 -8.05
N PHE A 300 -11.24 0.67 -8.27
CA PHE A 300 -10.21 0.58 -9.29
C PHE A 300 -9.12 -0.45 -8.91
N ALA A 301 -8.73 -0.51 -7.63
CA ALA A 301 -7.82 -1.53 -7.13
C ALA A 301 -8.43 -2.94 -7.26
N ALA A 302 -9.71 -3.12 -6.94
CA ALA A 302 -10.41 -4.38 -7.15
C ALA A 302 -10.56 -4.75 -8.65
N LEU A 303 -10.77 -3.75 -9.52
CA LEU A 303 -10.74 -3.94 -10.98
C LEU A 303 -9.35 -4.38 -11.45
N LEU A 304 -8.28 -3.79 -10.92
CA LEU A 304 -6.90 -4.21 -11.19
C LEU A 304 -6.68 -5.68 -10.78
N GLU A 305 -7.11 -6.08 -9.58
CA GLU A 305 -7.01 -7.48 -9.13
C GLU A 305 -7.67 -8.45 -10.11
N CYS A 306 -8.88 -8.12 -10.59
CA CYS A 306 -9.57 -8.92 -11.60
C CYS A 306 -8.82 -8.95 -12.94
N SER A 307 -8.28 -7.80 -13.36
CA SER A 307 -7.52 -7.64 -14.60
C SER A 307 -6.26 -8.51 -14.60
N LEU A 308 -5.54 -8.55 -13.47
CA LEU A 308 -4.34 -9.37 -13.29
C LEU A 308 -4.66 -10.86 -13.37
N GLU A 309 -5.76 -11.30 -12.77
CA GLU A 309 -6.21 -12.70 -12.87
C GLU A 309 -6.53 -13.07 -14.32
N MET A 310 -7.32 -12.24 -15.02
CA MET A 310 -7.64 -12.45 -16.42
C MET A 310 -6.38 -12.48 -17.31
N PHE A 311 -5.48 -11.50 -17.14
CA PHE A 311 -4.22 -11.41 -17.87
C PHE A 311 -3.31 -12.64 -17.65
N SER A 312 -3.27 -13.14 -16.42
CA SER A 312 -2.51 -14.34 -16.08
C SER A 312 -3.12 -15.65 -16.62
N GLY A 313 -4.25 -15.57 -17.31
CA GLY A 313 -4.95 -16.70 -17.92
C GLY A 313 -5.95 -17.41 -17.00
N ASN A 314 -6.37 -16.77 -15.90
CA ASN A 314 -7.43 -17.30 -15.05
C ASN A 314 -8.78 -17.24 -15.78
N LYS A 315 -9.48 -18.38 -15.86
CA LYS A 315 -10.73 -18.55 -16.62
C LYS A 315 -11.99 -18.58 -15.74
N GLU A 316 -11.85 -18.37 -14.43
CA GLU A 316 -12.99 -18.30 -13.52
C GLU A 316 -13.87 -17.07 -13.86
N ASP A 317 -15.14 -17.30 -14.19
CA ASP A 317 -16.08 -16.26 -14.64
C ASP A 317 -16.25 -15.13 -13.62
N VAL A 318 -16.09 -15.43 -12.33
CA VAL A 318 -16.19 -14.48 -11.22
C VAL A 318 -15.31 -13.24 -11.39
N PHE A 319 -14.09 -13.38 -11.95
CA PHE A 319 -13.21 -12.23 -12.16
C PHE A 319 -13.68 -11.37 -13.32
N ARG A 320 -14.20 -12.00 -14.38
CA ARG A 320 -14.76 -11.28 -15.53
C ARG A 320 -16.02 -10.52 -15.14
N ASP A 321 -16.93 -11.17 -14.41
CA ASP A 321 -18.16 -10.56 -13.93
C ASP A 321 -17.87 -9.40 -12.97
N ALA A 322 -16.97 -9.62 -12.00
CA ALA A 322 -16.53 -8.58 -11.08
C ALA A 322 -15.85 -7.40 -11.80
N PHE A 323 -15.02 -7.66 -12.81
CA PHE A 323 -14.39 -6.62 -13.62
C PHE A 323 -15.44 -5.70 -14.26
N PHE A 324 -16.46 -6.27 -14.92
CA PHE A 324 -17.51 -5.47 -15.55
C PHE A 324 -18.40 -4.74 -14.53
N ASP A 325 -18.64 -5.35 -13.36
CA ASP A 325 -19.35 -4.70 -12.26
C ASP A 325 -18.59 -3.48 -11.73
N PHE A 326 -17.27 -3.60 -11.50
CA PHE A 326 -16.45 -2.47 -11.07
C PHE A 326 -16.32 -1.42 -12.17
N LYS A 327 -16.17 -1.81 -13.43
CA LYS A 327 -16.21 -0.89 -14.59
C LYS A 327 -17.48 -0.05 -14.58
N LYS A 328 -18.65 -0.66 -14.36
CA LYS A 328 -19.92 0.07 -14.28
C LYS A 328 -19.96 1.05 -13.12
N LYS A 329 -19.46 0.65 -11.93
CA LYS A 329 -19.38 1.54 -10.77
C LYS A 329 -18.44 2.73 -11.00
N LEU A 330 -17.28 2.49 -11.61
CA LEU A 330 -16.29 3.52 -11.92
C LEU A 330 -16.80 4.51 -12.98
N LYS A 331 -17.57 4.05 -13.96
CA LYS A 331 -18.24 4.94 -14.94
C LYS A 331 -19.28 5.87 -14.31
N ASN A 332 -19.80 5.55 -13.12
CA ASN A 332 -20.70 6.42 -12.38
C ASN A 332 -19.97 7.44 -11.49
N PHE A 333 -18.64 7.37 -11.39
CA PHE A 333 -17.85 8.38 -10.69
C PHE A 333 -17.83 9.66 -11.52
N SER A 334 -18.52 10.69 -11.03
CA SER A 334 -18.78 11.93 -11.78
C SER A 334 -17.67 12.96 -11.67
N GLU A 335 -16.81 12.81 -10.67
CA GLU A 335 -15.81 13.79 -10.29
C GLU A 335 -14.62 13.79 -11.25
N LEU A 336 -14.29 12.64 -11.85
CA LEU A 336 -13.24 12.47 -12.85
C LEU A 336 -13.66 11.39 -13.85
N ASP A 337 -13.52 11.65 -15.15
CA ASP A 337 -13.74 10.62 -16.17
C ASP A 337 -12.57 9.63 -16.17
N LEU A 338 -12.87 8.40 -15.72
CA LEU A 338 -11.91 7.29 -15.65
C LEU A 338 -12.00 6.36 -16.86
N SER A 339 -12.79 6.69 -17.89
CA SER A 339 -13.06 5.79 -19.02
C SER A 339 -11.78 5.41 -19.76
N GLU A 340 -10.90 6.37 -20.06
CA GLU A 340 -9.63 6.10 -20.75
C GLU A 340 -8.71 5.17 -19.93
N TRP A 341 -8.72 5.25 -18.59
CA TRP A 341 -7.90 4.37 -17.76
C TRP A 341 -8.40 2.94 -17.81
N ILE A 342 -9.73 2.76 -17.88
CA ILE A 342 -10.35 1.45 -18.01
C ILE A 342 -10.07 0.89 -19.40
N ASP A 343 -10.23 1.69 -20.45
CA ASP A 343 -9.98 1.27 -21.83
C ASP A 343 -8.50 0.84 -22.02
N GLU A 344 -7.55 1.60 -21.44
CA GLU A 344 -6.13 1.24 -21.42
C GLU A 344 -5.84 -0.12 -20.75
N ILE A 345 -6.61 -0.49 -19.71
CA ILE A 345 -6.48 -1.80 -19.05
C ILE A 345 -7.15 -2.89 -19.87
N GLU A 346 -8.30 -2.60 -20.48
CA GLU A 346 -8.99 -3.53 -21.38
C GLU A 346 -8.11 -3.94 -22.56
N ASP A 347 -7.41 -2.99 -23.17
CA ASP A 347 -6.45 -3.23 -24.26
C ASP A 347 -5.29 -4.17 -23.87
N LEU A 348 -5.01 -4.34 -22.58
CA LEU A 348 -3.96 -5.24 -22.09
C LEU A 348 -4.46 -6.66 -21.81
N ILE A 349 -5.75 -6.81 -21.49
CA ILE A 349 -6.32 -8.08 -21.01
C ILE A 349 -7.21 -8.79 -22.04
N PHE A 350 -7.73 -8.07 -23.03
CA PHE A 350 -8.54 -8.58 -24.15
C PHE A 350 -7.78 -8.45 -25.46
#